data_AF-A0A6C0AKS9-F1
#
_entry.id   AF-A0A6C0AKS9-F1
#
_cell.length_a   1.000
_cell.length_b   1.000
_cell.length_c   1.000
_cell.angle_alpha   90.00
_cell.angle_beta   90.00
_cell.angle_gamma   90.00
#
_symmetry.space_group_name_H-M   'P 1'
#
loop_
_entity.id
_entity.type
_entity.pdbx_description
1 polymer ?
#
loop_
_entity_poly.entity_id
_entity_poly.type
_entity_poly.pdbx_seq_one_letter_code
_entity_poly.pdbx_strand_id
1 'polypeptide(L)'
;MNDKEINDKRLDKDFRSISFSGYKKSAAKKELLNYMFAGKIEESCYWSVELICAGHYVDLWDSIFLYISKFINLGNPRLPLYIDHRLNDFKNILNGGYTDSELKLRNNNKIRRLFAEVICVLCLSKRKNSYDPPKIKDTEYNSINLTHKLKAPSVDYANKIFKKDDPKELFISINELAWHIDKSNKNSSEAYYWIEWILGFENICKKNKSIKSIASRREAPVESKFQRDIIWLVWDVIFQESKKHPEGVQKIIESLLNLFSARFSPGSKKRRKTMLYFAISLLTEPFDSTIPLYKDKKVIAQVTSKIDNIYKQIKKNEVKPMTDYLFNNNWNAGNLEKTIDKLNRMDAITNMVPRNK
;
A
#
# COMPACT_ATOMS: atom_id res chain seq x y z
N MET A 1 -16.16 26.54 19.58
CA MET A 1 -15.31 25.46 19.03
C MET A 1 -16.02 24.86 17.82
N ASN A 2 -15.28 24.61 16.74
CA ASN A 2 -15.81 23.94 15.55
C ASN A 2 -16.34 22.54 15.93
N ASP A 3 -17.61 22.25 15.64
CA ASP A 3 -18.27 21.01 16.05
C ASP A 3 -17.75 19.76 15.31
N LYS A 4 -16.87 19.96 14.33
CA LYS A 4 -16.25 18.92 13.48
C LYS A 4 -14.76 18.71 13.73
N GLU A 5 -14.11 19.57 14.52
CA GLU A 5 -12.70 19.39 14.89
C GLU A 5 -12.57 18.40 16.04
N ILE A 6 -11.57 17.52 15.97
CA ILE A 6 -11.31 16.52 17.01
C ILE A 6 -10.29 17.09 18.00
N ASN A 7 -10.77 17.35 19.22
CA ASN A 7 -10.03 18.01 20.29
C ASN A 7 -9.78 17.08 21.49
N ASP A 8 -9.15 15.94 21.20
CA ASP A 8 -8.90 14.89 22.17
C ASP A 8 -7.58 15.10 22.95
N LYS A 9 -7.60 14.85 24.26
CA LYS A 9 -6.42 14.95 25.15
C LYS A 9 -5.41 13.80 25.00
N ARG A 10 -5.83 12.65 24.45
CA ARG A 10 -4.99 11.47 24.29
C ARG A 10 -3.90 11.72 23.26
N LEU A 11 -2.72 11.17 23.52
CA LEU A 11 -1.51 11.27 22.71
C LEU A 11 -1.32 10.01 21.85
N ASP A 12 -0.36 10.04 20.91
CA ASP A 12 -0.07 8.91 20.01
C ASP A 12 0.15 7.58 20.74
N LYS A 13 0.79 7.64 21.92
CA LYS A 13 1.07 6.46 22.75
C LYS A 13 -0.22 5.77 23.25
N ASP A 14 -1.29 6.53 23.43
CA ASP A 14 -2.56 6.04 23.97
C ASP A 14 -3.36 5.28 22.89
N PHE A 15 -3.09 5.55 21.61
CA PHE A 15 -3.77 4.90 20.48
C PHE A 15 -3.05 3.67 19.93
N ARG A 16 -1.87 3.28 20.45
CA ARG A 16 -1.02 2.21 19.88
C ARG A 16 -1.77 0.95 19.44
N SER A 17 -2.73 0.48 20.25
CA SER A 17 -3.49 -0.75 20.02
C SER A 17 -4.99 -0.54 19.78
N ILE A 18 -5.47 0.70 19.81
CA ILE A 18 -6.90 1.04 19.74
C ILE A 18 -7.20 2.12 18.70
N SER A 19 -8.41 2.09 18.15
CA SER A 19 -9.00 3.19 17.35
C SER A 19 -9.44 4.34 18.25
N PHE A 20 -9.93 5.42 17.63
CA PHE A 20 -10.32 6.63 18.35
C PHE A 20 -11.39 6.36 19.41
N SER A 21 -12.39 5.54 19.06
CA SER A 21 -13.48 5.17 19.95
C SER A 21 -13.18 3.95 20.84
N GLY A 22 -11.93 3.49 20.89
CA GLY A 22 -11.49 2.44 21.82
C GLY A 22 -11.58 1.00 21.30
N TYR A 23 -12.04 0.76 20.06
CA TYR A 23 -12.00 -0.57 19.47
C TYR A 23 -10.56 -1.04 19.24
N LYS A 24 -10.29 -2.34 19.38
CA LYS A 24 -8.99 -2.93 19.01
C LYS A 24 -8.63 -2.56 17.56
N LYS A 25 -7.41 -2.07 17.32
CA LYS A 25 -6.95 -1.63 16.00
C LYS A 25 -7.09 -2.71 14.92
N SER A 26 -6.81 -3.97 15.26
CA SER A 26 -6.98 -5.10 14.35
C SER A 26 -8.45 -5.33 13.97
N ALA A 27 -9.39 -5.11 14.89
CA ALA A 27 -10.81 -5.20 14.62
C ALA A 27 -11.29 -4.06 13.70
N ALA A 28 -10.86 -2.82 13.96
CA ALA A 28 -11.18 -1.68 13.11
C ALA A 28 -10.72 -1.88 11.65
N LYS A 29 -9.51 -2.40 11.45
CA LYS A 29 -9.00 -2.75 10.10
C LYS A 29 -9.84 -3.83 9.42
N LYS A 30 -10.26 -4.85 10.18
CA LYS A 30 -11.10 -5.94 9.67
C LYS A 30 -12.46 -5.40 9.22
N GLU A 31 -13.10 -4.59 10.07
CA GLU A 31 -14.39 -3.98 9.74
C GLU A 31 -14.29 -3.06 8.52
N LEU A 32 -13.25 -2.21 8.44
CA LEU A 32 -13.00 -1.41 7.24
C LEU A 32 -12.99 -2.27 5.97
N LEU A 33 -12.22 -3.37 5.96
CA LEU A 33 -12.16 -4.26 4.80
C LEU A 33 -13.50 -4.95 4.52
N ASN A 34 -14.24 -5.36 5.55
CA ASN A 34 -15.56 -5.98 5.41
C ASN A 34 -16.55 -5.02 4.74
N TYR A 35 -16.64 -3.78 5.22
CA TYR A 35 -17.55 -2.77 4.68
C TYR A 35 -17.15 -2.33 3.27
N MET A 36 -15.85 -2.20 3.00
CA MET A 36 -15.36 -1.94 1.65
C MET A 36 -15.71 -3.10 0.72
N PHE A 37 -15.55 -4.35 1.17
CA PHE A 37 -15.91 -5.53 0.39
C PHE A 37 -17.42 -5.61 0.14
N ALA A 38 -18.25 -5.20 1.09
CA ALA A 38 -19.69 -5.09 0.93
C ALA A 38 -20.13 -3.90 0.06
N GLY A 39 -19.23 -2.96 -0.27
CA GLY A 39 -19.55 -1.74 -1.02
C GLY A 39 -20.31 -0.69 -0.20
N LYS A 40 -20.26 -0.79 1.14
CA LYS A 40 -20.96 0.10 2.07
C LYS A 40 -20.09 1.33 2.36
N ILE A 41 -20.33 2.42 1.63
CA ILE A 41 -19.43 3.59 1.59
C ILE A 41 -19.39 4.34 2.92
N GLU A 42 -20.54 4.59 3.55
CA GLU A 42 -20.62 5.37 4.79
C GLU A 42 -19.89 4.67 5.93
N GLU A 43 -20.15 3.38 6.13
CA GLU A 43 -19.49 2.56 7.15
C GLU A 43 -18.00 2.39 6.86
N SER A 44 -17.61 2.26 5.59
CA SER A 44 -16.19 2.23 5.22
C SER A 44 -15.50 3.55 5.57
N CYS A 45 -16.16 4.69 5.30
CA CYS A 45 -15.65 6.00 5.68
C CYS A 45 -15.58 6.13 7.20
N TYR A 46 -16.57 5.66 7.95
CA TYR A 46 -16.56 5.63 9.42
C TYR A 46 -15.31 4.94 9.97
N TRP A 47 -15.04 3.70 9.53
CA TRP A 47 -13.86 2.97 10.00
C TRP A 47 -12.54 3.57 9.52
N SER A 48 -12.52 4.22 8.35
CA SER A 48 -11.35 4.98 7.92
C SER A 48 -11.08 6.18 8.83
N VAL A 49 -12.13 6.90 9.24
CA VAL A 49 -12.03 8.07 10.12
C VAL A 49 -11.65 7.66 11.55
N GLU A 50 -12.14 6.51 12.04
CA GLU A 50 -11.68 5.91 13.31
C GLU A 50 -10.16 5.72 13.35
N LEU A 51 -9.58 5.24 12.25
CA LEU A 51 -8.14 5.07 12.11
C LEU A 51 -7.42 6.42 11.98
N ILE A 52 -7.96 7.36 11.19
CA ILE A 52 -7.38 8.70 11.00
C ILE A 52 -7.34 9.49 12.32
N CYS A 53 -8.44 9.51 13.08
CA CYS A 53 -8.54 10.24 14.35
C CYS A 53 -7.58 9.72 15.43
N ALA A 54 -7.19 8.45 15.32
CA ALA A 54 -6.22 7.79 16.18
C ALA A 54 -4.78 7.78 15.62
N GLY A 55 -4.53 8.42 14.47
CA GLY A 55 -3.19 8.52 13.86
C GLY A 55 -2.71 7.26 13.13
N HIS A 56 -3.58 6.28 12.85
CA HIS A 56 -3.22 4.98 12.25
C HIS A 56 -3.09 5.02 10.73
N TYR A 57 -2.41 6.02 10.17
CA TYR A 57 -2.28 6.21 8.71
C TYR A 57 -1.55 5.06 8.00
N VAL A 58 -0.50 4.52 8.62
CA VAL A 58 0.23 3.37 8.05
C VAL A 58 -0.68 2.14 7.92
N ASP A 59 -1.48 1.89 8.95
CA ASP A 59 -2.44 0.78 8.97
C ASP A 59 -3.57 0.97 7.96
N LEU A 60 -4.02 2.21 7.75
CA LEU A 60 -5.03 2.57 6.75
C LEU A 60 -4.49 2.37 5.33
N TRP A 61 -3.28 2.87 5.03
CA TRP A 61 -2.63 2.65 3.74
C TRP A 61 -2.35 1.17 3.46
N ASP A 62 -1.85 0.41 4.43
CA ASP A 62 -1.66 -1.05 4.27
C ASP A 62 -3.01 -1.75 4.00
N SER A 63 -4.12 -1.28 4.57
CA SER A 63 -5.47 -1.83 4.29
C SER A 63 -5.94 -1.48 2.87
N ILE A 64 -5.67 -0.25 2.40
CA ILE A 64 -5.93 0.17 1.01
C ILE A 64 -5.11 -0.69 0.03
N PHE A 65 -3.81 -0.85 0.28
CA PHE A 65 -2.89 -1.66 -0.53
C PHE A 65 -3.32 -3.12 -0.63
N LEU A 66 -3.75 -3.70 0.49
CA LEU A 66 -4.32 -5.04 0.52
C LEU A 66 -5.60 -5.09 -0.31
N TYR A 67 -6.50 -4.10 -0.14
CA TYR A 67 -7.79 -4.12 -0.82
C TYR A 67 -7.66 -4.03 -2.34
N ILE A 68 -6.83 -3.12 -2.85
CA ILE A 68 -6.61 -2.96 -4.29
C ILE A 68 -5.98 -4.21 -4.92
N SER A 69 -5.08 -4.89 -4.20
CA SER A 69 -4.33 -6.01 -4.76
C SER A 69 -5.05 -7.35 -4.61
N LYS A 70 -5.79 -7.56 -3.52
CA LYS A 70 -6.47 -8.82 -3.23
C LYS A 70 -7.90 -8.89 -3.77
N PHE A 71 -8.68 -7.82 -3.62
CA PHE A 71 -10.13 -7.86 -3.88
C PHE A 71 -10.55 -7.13 -5.17
N ILE A 72 -9.72 -6.20 -5.65
CA ILE A 72 -9.95 -5.51 -6.93
C ILE A 72 -9.10 -6.14 -8.04
N ASN A 73 -7.76 -6.08 -7.92
CA ASN A 73 -6.80 -6.60 -8.90
C ASN A 73 -7.17 -6.13 -10.34
N LEU A 74 -7.19 -7.03 -11.33
CA LEU A 74 -7.60 -6.75 -12.72
C LEU A 74 -9.06 -6.29 -12.87
N GLY A 75 -9.86 -6.24 -11.81
CA GLY A 75 -11.16 -5.59 -11.80
C GLY A 75 -11.07 -4.06 -12.02
N ASN A 76 -9.94 -3.44 -11.67
CA ASN A 76 -9.61 -2.06 -12.03
C ASN A 76 -8.08 -1.91 -12.16
N PRO A 77 -7.50 -2.26 -13.32
CA PRO A 77 -6.05 -2.37 -13.48
C PRO A 77 -5.31 -1.04 -13.35
N ARG A 78 -5.99 0.10 -13.57
CA ARG A 78 -5.39 1.44 -13.45
C ARG A 78 -5.36 2.00 -12.03
N LEU A 79 -6.01 1.31 -11.09
CA LEU A 79 -6.12 1.77 -9.71
C LEU A 79 -4.76 1.99 -9.00
N PRO A 80 -3.70 1.20 -9.24
CA PRO A 80 -2.38 1.47 -8.68
C PRO A 80 -1.84 2.86 -9.03
N LEU A 81 -2.03 3.34 -10.27
CA LEU A 81 -1.59 4.67 -10.70
C LEU A 81 -2.24 5.78 -9.83
N TYR A 82 -3.55 5.65 -9.62
CA TYR A 82 -4.32 6.59 -8.80
C TYR A 82 -3.90 6.55 -7.34
N ILE A 83 -3.73 5.35 -6.78
CA ILE A 83 -3.36 5.20 -5.37
C ILE A 83 -1.92 5.69 -5.12
N ASP A 84 -1.00 5.47 -6.06
CA ASP A 84 0.36 6.01 -5.98
C ASP A 84 0.36 7.54 -6.00
N HIS A 85 -0.42 8.14 -6.90
CA HIS A 85 -0.62 9.59 -6.91
C HIS A 85 -1.19 10.13 -5.58
N ARG A 86 -2.26 9.52 -5.05
CA ARG A 86 -2.87 9.91 -3.77
C ARG A 86 -1.96 9.68 -2.57
N LEU A 87 -1.12 8.65 -2.60
CA LEU A 87 -0.10 8.44 -1.59
C LEU A 87 0.94 9.56 -1.60
N ASN A 88 1.33 10.05 -2.77
CA ASN A 88 2.25 11.17 -2.89
C ASN A 88 1.61 12.50 -2.45
N ASP A 89 0.32 12.72 -2.76
CA ASP A 89 -0.45 13.85 -2.19
C ASP A 89 -0.42 13.82 -0.66
N PHE A 90 -0.67 12.64 -0.06
CA PHE A 90 -0.59 12.45 1.38
C PHE A 90 0.81 12.73 1.94
N LYS A 91 1.88 12.22 1.31
CA LYS A 91 3.26 12.47 1.73
C LYS A 91 3.60 13.97 1.69
N ASN A 92 3.15 14.67 0.65
CA ASN A 92 3.37 16.10 0.51
C ASN A 92 2.68 16.89 1.63
N ILE A 93 1.44 16.53 1.98
CA ILE A 93 0.74 17.16 3.10
C ILE A 93 1.45 16.85 4.43
N LEU A 94 1.87 15.60 4.65
CA LEU A 94 2.60 15.19 5.85
C LEU A 94 3.92 15.96 6.02
N ASN A 95 4.71 16.05 4.94
CA ASN A 95 6.00 16.76 4.93
C ASN A 95 5.84 18.28 5.01
N GLY A 96 4.64 18.82 4.72
CA GLY A 96 4.31 20.25 4.83
C GLY A 96 4.14 20.79 6.26
N GLY A 97 4.67 20.09 7.28
CA GLY A 97 4.68 20.55 8.67
C GLY A 97 4.11 19.59 9.71
N TYR A 98 3.76 18.36 9.34
CA TYR A 98 3.11 17.39 10.23
C TYR A 98 3.96 16.16 10.57
N THR A 99 5.22 16.07 10.11
CA THR A 99 6.10 14.89 10.31
C THR A 99 6.20 14.43 11.76
N ASP A 100 6.30 15.36 12.71
CA ASP A 100 6.37 15.06 14.16
C ASP A 100 5.04 15.29 14.88
N SER A 101 3.95 15.48 14.13
CA SER A 101 2.62 15.71 14.67
C SER A 101 1.54 15.05 13.82
N GLU A 102 1.79 13.80 13.41
CA GLU A 102 0.90 13.02 12.52
C GLU A 102 -0.56 13.01 13.03
N LEU A 103 -0.80 12.97 14.35
CA LEU A 103 -2.16 13.01 14.92
C LEU A 103 -2.95 14.27 14.54
N LYS A 104 -2.28 15.41 14.36
CA LYS A 104 -2.93 16.68 14.00
C LYS A 104 -3.53 16.64 12.59
N LEU A 105 -3.05 15.76 11.70
CA LEU A 105 -3.61 15.57 10.36
C LEU A 105 -5.10 15.18 10.39
N ARG A 106 -5.63 14.67 11.52
CA ARG A 106 -7.05 14.36 11.67
C ARG A 106 -7.96 15.58 11.51
N ASN A 107 -7.45 16.79 11.70
CA ASN A 107 -8.17 18.06 11.49
C ASN A 107 -7.81 18.76 10.18
N ASN A 108 -6.90 18.19 9.38
CA ASN A 108 -6.56 18.74 8.07
C ASN A 108 -7.64 18.37 7.04
N ASN A 109 -8.38 19.36 6.54
CA ASN A 109 -9.47 19.15 5.58
C ASN A 109 -9.04 18.44 4.29
N LYS A 110 -7.80 18.65 3.82
CA LYS A 110 -7.28 17.97 2.61
C LYS A 110 -7.12 16.47 2.88
N ILE A 111 -6.64 16.08 4.07
CA ILE A 111 -6.52 14.67 4.48
C ILE A 111 -7.88 14.00 4.61
N ARG A 112 -8.85 14.65 5.27
CA ARG A 112 -10.21 14.12 5.43
C ARG A 112 -10.83 13.81 4.07
N ARG A 113 -10.74 14.75 3.13
CA ARG A 113 -11.27 14.63 1.78
C ARG A 113 -10.51 13.58 0.95
N LEU A 114 -9.18 13.55 1.05
CA LEU A 114 -8.33 12.58 0.34
C LEU A 114 -8.73 11.14 0.68
N PHE A 115 -8.84 10.81 1.98
CA PHE A 115 -9.22 9.45 2.37
C PHE A 115 -10.68 9.14 2.06
N ALA A 116 -11.61 10.08 2.22
CA ALA A 116 -13.00 9.89 1.81
C ALA A 116 -13.13 9.55 0.31
N GLU A 117 -12.40 10.28 -0.53
CA GLU A 117 -12.34 10.03 -1.97
C GLU A 117 -11.77 8.64 -2.26
N VAL A 118 -10.60 8.32 -1.69
CA VAL A 118 -9.96 7.01 -1.87
C VAL A 118 -10.91 5.88 -1.46
N ILE A 119 -11.47 5.92 -0.26
CA ILE A 119 -12.38 4.87 0.23
C ILE A 119 -13.62 4.74 -0.65
N CYS A 120 -14.21 5.85 -1.09
CA CYS A 120 -15.36 5.84 -2.00
C CYS A 120 -15.02 5.19 -3.35
N VAL A 121 -13.89 5.57 -3.97
CA VAL A 121 -13.41 4.98 -5.23
C VAL A 121 -13.19 3.46 -5.10
N LEU A 122 -12.64 3.02 -3.97
CA LEU A 122 -12.41 1.60 -3.72
C LEU A 122 -13.71 0.82 -3.57
N CYS A 123 -14.70 1.35 -2.82
CA CYS A 123 -16.01 0.72 -2.66
C CYS A 123 -16.79 0.58 -3.98
N LEU A 124 -16.64 1.54 -4.90
CA LEU A 124 -17.31 1.56 -6.20
C LEU A 124 -16.60 0.73 -7.28
N SER A 125 -15.33 0.37 -7.05
CA SER A 125 -14.51 -0.38 -8.02
C SER A 125 -15.06 -1.79 -8.26
N LYS A 126 -14.90 -2.31 -9.48
CA LYS A 126 -15.30 -3.68 -9.80
C LYS A 126 -14.38 -4.64 -9.05
N ARG A 127 -14.99 -5.54 -8.26
CA ARG A 127 -14.28 -6.57 -7.50
C ARG A 127 -14.02 -7.78 -8.39
N LYS A 128 -12.97 -8.54 -8.06
CA LYS A 128 -12.70 -9.88 -8.59
C LYS A 128 -12.64 -10.86 -7.42
N ASN A 129 -12.81 -12.14 -7.71
CA ASN A 129 -12.57 -13.18 -6.71
C ASN A 129 -11.11 -13.12 -6.27
N SER A 130 -10.89 -13.19 -4.96
CA SER A 130 -9.54 -13.22 -4.42
C SER A 130 -8.89 -14.56 -4.75
N TYR A 131 -7.61 -14.53 -5.08
CA TYR A 131 -6.81 -15.73 -5.22
C TYR A 131 -6.38 -16.25 -3.85
N ASP A 132 -6.53 -17.56 -3.64
CA ASP A 132 -6.02 -18.23 -2.44
C ASP A 132 -4.53 -18.56 -2.62
N PRO A 133 -3.65 -18.04 -1.77
CA PRO A 133 -2.23 -18.26 -1.96
C PRO A 133 -1.84 -19.74 -1.79
N PRO A 134 -1.00 -20.30 -2.68
CA PRO A 134 -0.58 -21.69 -2.59
C PRO A 134 0.20 -21.92 -1.29
N LYS A 135 -0.08 -23.04 -0.63
CA LYS A 135 0.62 -23.45 0.58
C LYS A 135 1.79 -24.34 0.20
N ILE A 136 3.00 -23.89 0.51
CA ILE A 136 4.23 -24.66 0.29
C ILE A 136 4.51 -25.50 1.52
N LYS A 137 4.61 -26.82 1.35
CA LYS A 137 4.99 -27.74 2.45
C LYS A 137 6.50 -27.71 2.67
N ASP A 138 6.95 -27.95 3.91
CA ASP A 138 8.39 -28.00 4.24
C ASP A 138 9.15 -29.04 3.39
N THR A 139 8.49 -30.14 3.00
CA THR A 139 9.05 -31.18 2.13
C THR A 139 9.35 -30.70 0.71
N GLU A 140 8.72 -29.63 0.24
CA GLU A 140 8.90 -29.08 -1.13
C GLU A 140 10.16 -28.23 -1.27
N TYR A 141 10.88 -27.98 -0.18
CA TYR A 141 12.20 -27.36 -0.22
C TYR A 141 13.34 -28.38 -0.36
N ASN A 142 13.02 -29.68 -0.34
CA ASN A 142 13.97 -30.74 -0.65
C ASN A 142 14.17 -30.84 -2.18
N SER A 143 15.43 -30.88 -2.61
CA SER A 143 15.82 -30.96 -4.03
C SER A 143 15.12 -32.07 -4.83
N ILE A 144 14.85 -33.23 -4.22
CA ILE A 144 14.18 -34.35 -4.90
C ILE A 144 12.74 -33.97 -5.27
N ASN A 145 11.97 -33.47 -4.30
CA ASN A 145 10.58 -33.07 -4.54
C ASN A 145 10.47 -31.85 -5.45
N LEU A 146 11.45 -30.95 -5.38
CA LEU A 146 11.52 -29.77 -6.23
C LEU A 146 11.68 -30.14 -7.70
N THR A 147 12.45 -31.18 -8.00
CA THR A 147 12.72 -31.63 -9.39
C THR A 147 11.42 -31.97 -10.13
N HIS A 148 10.43 -32.56 -9.45
CA HIS A 148 9.13 -32.89 -10.05
C HIS A 148 8.24 -31.66 -10.34
N LYS A 149 8.61 -30.48 -9.83
CA LYS A 149 7.88 -29.22 -10.03
C LYS A 149 8.48 -28.35 -11.12
N LEU A 150 9.68 -28.66 -11.58
CA LEU A 150 10.37 -27.89 -12.62
C LEU A 150 9.70 -28.13 -13.97
N LYS A 151 9.45 -27.04 -14.70
CA LYS A 151 8.77 -27.08 -16.01
C LYS A 151 9.47 -26.23 -17.06
N ALA A 152 10.38 -25.33 -16.66
CA ALA A 152 11.10 -24.50 -17.61
C ALA A 152 12.00 -25.37 -18.51
N PRO A 153 11.99 -25.15 -19.84
CA PRO A 153 12.75 -25.98 -20.78
C PRO A 153 14.26 -25.69 -20.77
N SER A 154 14.67 -24.55 -20.23
CA SER A 154 16.07 -24.16 -20.07
C SER A 154 16.24 -23.22 -18.88
N VAL A 155 17.50 -22.95 -18.52
CA VAL A 155 17.89 -22.05 -17.43
C VAL A 155 18.12 -20.60 -17.86
N ASP A 156 17.84 -20.27 -19.12
CA ASP A 156 18.20 -18.97 -19.70
C ASP A 156 17.33 -17.82 -19.21
N TYR A 157 16.17 -18.12 -18.62
CA TYR A 157 15.23 -17.11 -18.13
C TYR A 157 15.81 -16.35 -16.93
N ALA A 158 16.56 -17.03 -16.05
CA ALA A 158 17.22 -16.39 -14.90
C ALA A 158 18.51 -15.63 -15.27
N ASN A 159 19.19 -15.97 -16.36
CA ASN A 159 20.52 -15.43 -16.70
C ASN A 159 20.54 -13.89 -16.84
N LYS A 160 19.44 -13.29 -17.30
CA LYS A 160 19.31 -11.83 -17.45
C LYS A 160 18.97 -11.10 -16.15
N ILE A 161 18.56 -11.83 -15.12
CA ILE A 161 18.10 -11.32 -13.82
C ILE A 161 19.20 -11.46 -12.76
N PHE A 162 19.89 -12.59 -12.77
CA PHE A 162 20.84 -12.95 -11.73
C PHE A 162 22.13 -12.14 -11.82
N LYS A 163 22.55 -11.62 -10.67
CA LYS A 163 23.83 -10.95 -10.45
C LYS A 163 24.78 -11.86 -9.67
N LYS A 164 26.09 -11.60 -9.77
CA LYS A 164 27.16 -12.43 -9.18
C LYS A 164 26.97 -12.75 -7.69
N ASP A 165 26.42 -11.82 -6.92
CA ASP A 165 26.25 -11.97 -5.47
C ASP A 165 24.85 -12.45 -5.06
N ASP A 166 23.99 -12.85 -5.99
CA ASP A 166 22.68 -13.42 -5.62
C ASP A 166 22.81 -14.85 -5.06
N PRO A 167 21.91 -15.29 -4.17
CA PRO A 167 21.91 -16.66 -3.64
C PRO A 167 21.69 -17.66 -4.76
N LYS A 168 22.67 -18.53 -5.03
CA LYS A 168 22.60 -19.51 -6.14
C LYS A 168 21.44 -20.50 -5.96
N GLU A 169 21.02 -20.73 -4.72
CA GLU A 169 19.90 -21.57 -4.32
C GLU A 169 18.56 -21.05 -4.88
N LEU A 170 18.45 -19.74 -5.12
CA LEU A 170 17.27 -19.13 -5.72
C LEU A 170 17.29 -19.17 -7.25
N PHE A 171 18.37 -19.61 -7.89
CA PHE A 171 18.51 -19.52 -9.34
C PHE A 171 17.42 -20.29 -10.09
N ILE A 172 17.17 -21.53 -9.68
CA ILE A 172 16.14 -22.38 -10.29
C ILE A 172 14.73 -21.82 -10.08
N SER A 173 14.41 -21.37 -8.86
CA SER A 173 13.07 -20.81 -8.58
C SER A 173 12.82 -19.49 -9.31
N ILE A 174 13.84 -18.65 -9.48
CA ILE A 174 13.77 -17.43 -10.29
C ILE A 174 13.63 -17.77 -11.78
N ASN A 175 14.32 -18.80 -12.26
CA ASN A 175 14.20 -19.26 -13.65
C ASN A 175 12.78 -19.74 -13.95
N GLU A 176 12.22 -20.58 -13.09
CA GLU A 176 10.85 -21.09 -13.21
C GLU A 176 9.83 -19.96 -13.13
N LEU A 177 9.98 -19.03 -12.18
CA LEU A 177 9.13 -17.85 -12.09
C LEU A 177 9.16 -17.04 -13.40
N ALA A 178 10.36 -16.76 -13.93
CA ALA A 178 10.51 -16.01 -15.17
C ALA A 178 9.88 -16.73 -16.37
N TRP A 179 10.03 -18.06 -16.46
CA TRP A 179 9.39 -18.87 -17.51
C TRP A 179 7.86 -18.87 -17.42
N HIS A 180 7.31 -18.91 -16.20
CA HIS A 180 5.86 -18.91 -16.01
C HIS A 180 5.21 -17.56 -16.33
N ILE A 181 5.90 -16.45 -16.11
CA ILE A 181 5.40 -15.11 -16.44
C ILE A 181 5.63 -14.78 -17.92
N ASP A 182 6.61 -15.42 -18.59
CA ASP A 182 6.95 -15.15 -19.98
C ASP A 182 5.72 -15.12 -20.90
N LYS A 183 5.68 -14.09 -21.76
CA LYS A 183 4.59 -13.82 -22.72
C LYS A 183 4.20 -15.03 -23.58
N SER A 184 5.09 -16.00 -23.79
CA SER A 184 4.78 -17.24 -24.53
C SER A 184 4.02 -18.30 -23.71
N ASN A 185 4.16 -18.31 -22.38
CA ASN A 185 3.61 -19.35 -21.50
C ASN A 185 2.43 -18.83 -20.64
N LYS A 186 2.60 -17.65 -20.01
CA LYS A 186 1.56 -16.93 -19.25
C LYS A 186 0.78 -17.77 -18.23
N ASN A 187 1.47 -18.41 -17.31
CA ASN A 187 0.86 -19.22 -16.25
C ASN A 187 0.92 -18.51 -14.88
N SER A 188 -0.13 -17.75 -14.54
CA SER A 188 -0.20 -17.02 -13.28
C SER A 188 -0.20 -17.93 -12.04
N SER A 189 -0.92 -19.05 -12.09
CA SER A 189 -1.05 -19.96 -10.94
C SER A 189 0.28 -20.55 -10.51
N GLU A 190 1.09 -21.03 -11.46
CA GLU A 190 2.42 -21.54 -11.19
C GLU A 190 3.39 -20.41 -10.80
N ALA A 191 3.29 -19.23 -11.41
CA ALA A 191 4.08 -18.08 -11.00
C ALA A 191 3.80 -17.68 -9.52
N TYR A 192 2.55 -17.77 -9.06
CA TYR A 192 2.21 -17.56 -7.65
C TYR A 192 2.80 -18.61 -6.73
N TYR A 193 2.87 -19.87 -7.17
CA TYR A 193 3.55 -20.93 -6.44
C TYR A 193 5.02 -20.57 -6.21
N TRP A 194 5.74 -20.17 -7.26
CA TRP A 194 7.15 -19.80 -7.15
C TRP A 194 7.40 -18.57 -6.28
N ILE A 195 6.48 -17.60 -6.27
CA ILE A 195 6.55 -16.50 -5.29
C ILE A 195 6.46 -17.02 -3.85
N GLU A 196 5.48 -17.86 -3.52
CA GLU A 196 5.35 -18.39 -2.16
C GLU A 196 6.54 -19.26 -1.78
N TRP A 197 7.09 -20.02 -2.73
CA TRP A 197 8.32 -20.79 -2.53
C TRP A 197 9.51 -19.87 -2.20
N ILE A 198 9.74 -18.81 -2.97
CA ILE A 198 10.83 -17.85 -2.73
C ILE A 198 10.66 -17.13 -1.38
N LEU A 199 9.44 -16.69 -1.04
CA LEU A 199 9.15 -16.05 0.24
C LEU A 199 9.33 -17.00 1.43
N GLY A 200 9.01 -18.28 1.26
CA GLY A 200 9.16 -19.28 2.29
C GLY A 200 10.61 -19.77 2.45
N PHE A 201 11.40 -19.78 1.37
CA PHE A 201 12.82 -20.14 1.38
C PHE A 201 13.65 -19.27 2.34
N GLU A 202 13.31 -17.98 2.48
CA GLU A 202 13.98 -17.09 3.42
C GLU A 202 13.84 -17.57 4.88
N ASN A 203 12.71 -18.17 5.24
CA ASN A 203 12.52 -18.71 6.59
C ASN A 203 13.42 -19.92 6.85
N ILE A 204 13.72 -20.70 5.81
CA ILE A 204 14.64 -21.83 5.87
C ILE A 204 16.07 -21.35 6.03
N CYS A 205 16.46 -20.32 5.28
CA CYS A 205 17.79 -19.70 5.44
C CYS A 205 18.00 -19.11 6.84
N LYS A 206 16.94 -18.53 7.44
CA LYS A 206 17.02 -18.04 8.83
C LYS A 206 17.22 -19.15 9.84
N LYS A 207 16.64 -20.33 9.59
CA LYS A 207 16.85 -21.54 10.42
C LYS A 207 18.24 -22.15 10.18
N ASN A 208 18.75 -22.09 8.94
CA ASN A 208 20.02 -22.67 8.53
C ASN A 208 21.05 -21.59 8.17
N LYS A 209 21.86 -21.19 9.15
CA LYS A 209 22.82 -20.07 9.06
C LYS A 209 23.88 -20.22 7.95
N SER A 210 24.05 -21.39 7.35
CA SER A 210 24.99 -21.62 6.25
C SER A 210 24.47 -21.15 4.88
N ILE A 211 23.17 -20.85 4.75
CA ILE A 211 22.55 -20.47 3.47
C ILE A 211 22.49 -18.96 3.32
N LYS A 212 22.96 -18.46 2.17
CA LYS A 212 22.94 -17.02 1.86
C LYS A 212 21.50 -16.56 1.65
N SER A 213 21.06 -15.60 2.47
CA SER A 213 19.70 -15.02 2.41
C SER A 213 19.65 -13.59 1.88
N ILE A 214 20.79 -13.08 1.39
CA ILE A 214 20.96 -11.69 0.99
C ILE A 214 21.33 -11.64 -0.49
N ALA A 215 20.59 -10.85 -1.25
CA ALA A 215 20.81 -10.62 -2.66
C ALA A 215 21.87 -9.54 -2.93
N SER A 216 22.27 -9.45 -4.20
CA SER A 216 23.01 -8.32 -4.73
C SER A 216 22.18 -7.05 -4.57
N ARG A 217 22.86 -5.90 -4.41
CA ARG A 217 22.20 -4.61 -4.31
C ARG A 217 21.42 -4.32 -5.61
N ARG A 218 20.19 -3.85 -5.44
CA ARG A 218 19.30 -3.36 -6.50
C ARG A 218 18.82 -1.95 -6.16
N GLU A 219 18.59 -1.13 -7.17
CA GLU A 219 18.13 0.25 -7.03
C GLU A 219 16.63 0.33 -6.74
N ALA A 220 16.16 -0.46 -5.76
CA ALA A 220 14.79 -0.41 -5.31
C ALA A 220 14.52 0.92 -4.58
N PRO A 221 13.30 1.51 -4.69
CA PRO A 221 12.93 2.79 -4.11
C PRO A 221 12.66 2.68 -2.59
N VAL A 222 13.66 2.19 -1.85
CA VAL A 222 13.67 1.95 -0.41
C VAL A 222 14.99 2.43 0.19
N GLU A 223 15.05 2.51 1.52
CA GLU A 223 16.30 2.80 2.23
C GLU A 223 17.41 1.81 1.84
N SER A 224 18.65 2.29 1.72
CA SER A 224 19.82 1.52 1.26
C SER A 224 20.06 0.21 2.01
N LYS A 225 19.61 0.10 3.27
CA LYS A 225 19.71 -1.10 4.11
C LYS A 225 18.77 -2.24 3.64
N PHE A 226 17.69 -1.92 2.92
CA PHE A 226 16.71 -2.88 2.43
C PHE A 226 16.91 -3.27 0.96
N GLN A 227 17.79 -2.61 0.22
CA GLN A 227 18.06 -2.84 -1.21
C GLN A 227 18.70 -4.20 -1.56
N ARG A 228 19.03 -5.01 -0.54
CA ARG A 228 19.61 -6.34 -0.71
C ARG A 228 18.64 -7.47 -0.34
N ASP A 229 17.37 -7.15 -0.11
CA ASP A 229 16.32 -8.15 0.15
C ASP A 229 16.07 -8.99 -1.12
N ILE A 230 15.87 -10.31 -0.96
CA ILE A 230 15.65 -11.25 -2.08
C ILE A 230 14.38 -10.92 -2.86
N ILE A 231 13.43 -10.19 -2.27
CA ILE A 231 12.19 -9.81 -2.95
C ILE A 231 12.43 -8.97 -4.20
N TRP A 232 13.57 -8.30 -4.29
CA TRP A 232 13.92 -7.50 -5.45
C TRP A 232 14.32 -8.36 -6.66
N LEU A 233 14.72 -9.63 -6.47
CA LEU A 233 14.87 -10.58 -7.59
C LEU A 233 13.52 -10.84 -8.26
N VAL A 234 12.45 -10.98 -7.47
CA VAL A 234 11.09 -11.18 -7.99
C VAL A 234 10.64 -9.94 -8.76
N TRP A 235 10.91 -8.74 -8.24
CA TRP A 235 10.62 -7.50 -8.97
C TRP A 235 11.43 -7.38 -10.26
N ASP A 236 12.72 -7.71 -10.27
CA ASP A 236 13.52 -7.70 -11.50
C ASP A 236 12.91 -8.61 -12.57
N VAL A 237 12.41 -9.80 -12.20
CA VAL A 237 11.70 -10.70 -13.14
C VAL A 237 10.47 -10.01 -13.72
N ILE A 238 9.63 -9.42 -12.86
CA ILE A 238 8.41 -8.70 -13.26
C ILE A 238 8.76 -7.54 -14.21
N PHE A 239 9.80 -6.76 -13.89
CA PHE A 239 10.23 -5.62 -14.72
C PHE A 239 10.86 -6.04 -16.04
N GLN A 240 11.62 -7.14 -16.07
CA GLN A 240 12.17 -7.63 -17.32
C GLN A 240 11.04 -8.08 -18.26
N GLU A 241 10.03 -8.76 -17.74
CA GLU A 241 8.90 -9.20 -18.55
C GLU A 241 8.00 -8.03 -18.97
N SER A 242 7.77 -7.05 -18.09
CA SER A 242 6.95 -5.88 -18.42
C SER A 242 7.43 -5.08 -19.62
N LYS A 243 8.74 -5.09 -19.91
CA LYS A 243 9.32 -4.48 -21.12
C LYS A 243 8.77 -5.06 -22.43
N LYS A 244 8.21 -6.26 -22.42
CA LYS A 244 7.55 -6.92 -23.57
C LYS A 244 6.06 -6.56 -23.70
N HIS A 245 5.54 -5.73 -22.79
CA HIS A 245 4.16 -5.27 -22.72
C HIS A 245 4.04 -3.77 -23.04
N PRO A 246 2.83 -3.27 -23.39
CA PRO A 246 2.63 -1.85 -23.67
C PRO A 246 3.04 -0.94 -22.51
N GLU A 247 3.46 0.29 -22.83
CA GLU A 247 3.93 1.28 -21.85
C GLU A 247 2.94 1.52 -20.70
N GLY A 248 1.63 1.47 -20.97
CA GLY A 248 0.60 1.59 -19.93
C GLY A 248 0.67 0.50 -18.86
N VAL A 249 1.03 -0.74 -19.23
CA VAL A 249 1.24 -1.85 -18.29
C VAL A 249 2.50 -1.61 -17.45
N GLN A 250 3.57 -1.13 -18.08
CA GLN A 250 4.82 -0.81 -17.40
C GLN A 250 4.61 0.26 -16.32
N LYS A 251 3.89 1.33 -16.63
CA LYS A 251 3.53 2.38 -15.66
C LYS A 251 2.73 1.84 -14.47
N ILE A 252 1.80 0.92 -14.70
CA ILE A 252 1.03 0.29 -13.61
C ILE A 252 1.96 -0.54 -12.70
N ILE A 253 2.90 -1.28 -13.28
CA ILE A 253 3.90 -2.08 -12.54
C ILE A 253 4.84 -1.19 -11.73
N GLU A 254 5.28 -0.07 -12.29
CA GLU A 254 6.07 0.94 -11.58
C GLU A 254 5.30 1.50 -10.37
N SER A 255 4.03 1.87 -10.54
CA SER A 255 3.21 2.30 -9.41
C SER A 255 3.01 1.18 -8.38
N LEU A 256 2.84 -0.08 -8.80
CA LEU A 256 2.79 -1.20 -7.86
C LEU A 256 4.10 -1.35 -7.08
N LEU A 257 5.27 -1.17 -7.71
CA LEU A 257 6.57 -1.17 -7.02
C LEU A 257 6.66 -0.02 -6.01
N ASN A 258 6.25 1.20 -6.39
CA ASN A 258 6.27 2.37 -5.51
C ASN A 258 5.40 2.15 -4.27
N LEU A 259 4.18 1.64 -4.46
CA LEU A 259 3.26 1.29 -3.37
C LEU A 259 3.82 0.14 -2.51
N PHE A 260 4.41 -0.88 -3.12
CA PHE A 260 5.06 -1.99 -2.43
C PHE A 260 6.23 -1.52 -1.56
N SER A 261 6.96 -0.49 -2.00
CA SER A 261 8.16 0.06 -1.36
C SER A 261 7.87 1.12 -0.29
N ALA A 262 6.64 1.65 -0.23
CA ALA A 262 6.26 2.71 0.71
C ALA A 262 6.47 2.31 2.20
N ARG A 263 7.36 3.00 2.93
CA ARG A 263 7.80 2.63 4.29
C ARG A 263 8.13 1.12 4.40
N PHE A 264 8.91 0.61 3.43
CA PHE A 264 9.29 -0.80 3.39
C PHE A 264 10.03 -1.23 4.65
N SER A 265 9.76 -2.47 5.05
CA SER A 265 10.46 -3.20 6.11
C SER A 265 10.41 -4.68 5.75
N PRO A 266 11.26 -5.56 6.31
CA PRO A 266 11.27 -6.98 5.96
C PRO A 266 9.90 -7.65 6.15
N GLY A 267 9.07 -7.23 7.11
CA GLY A 267 7.72 -7.76 7.28
C GLY A 267 6.73 -7.34 6.17
N SER A 268 7.07 -6.31 5.39
CA SER A 268 6.18 -5.73 4.37
C SER A 268 5.97 -6.67 3.19
N LYS A 269 6.97 -7.46 2.78
CA LYS A 269 6.82 -8.45 1.70
C LYS A 269 5.73 -9.47 1.98
N LYS A 270 5.60 -9.94 3.23
CA LYS A 270 4.51 -10.84 3.64
C LYS A 270 3.15 -10.14 3.63
N ARG A 271 3.08 -8.88 4.12
CA ARG A 271 1.83 -8.11 4.17
C ARG A 271 1.34 -7.70 2.77
N ARG A 272 2.25 -7.47 1.83
CA ARG A 272 1.99 -6.90 0.49
C ARG A 272 2.17 -7.90 -0.65
N LYS A 273 2.35 -9.19 -0.38
CA LYS A 273 2.57 -10.22 -1.42
C LYS A 273 1.50 -10.26 -2.51
N THR A 274 0.25 -9.90 -2.18
CA THR A 274 -0.84 -9.81 -3.16
C THR A 274 -0.60 -8.75 -4.23
N MET A 275 0.26 -7.75 -3.99
CA MET A 275 0.68 -6.79 -5.03
C MET A 275 1.56 -7.45 -6.08
N LEU A 276 2.38 -8.44 -5.70
CA LEU A 276 3.15 -9.23 -6.65
C LEU A 276 2.21 -10.10 -7.50
N TYR A 277 1.14 -10.62 -6.89
CA TYR A 277 0.11 -11.36 -7.63
C TYR A 277 -0.61 -10.47 -8.64
N PHE A 278 -0.94 -9.25 -8.24
CA PHE A 278 -1.49 -8.27 -9.17
C PHE A 278 -0.53 -7.99 -10.33
N ALA A 279 0.76 -7.76 -10.06
CA ALA A 279 1.74 -7.53 -11.11
C ALA A 279 1.86 -8.73 -12.09
N ILE A 280 1.85 -9.97 -11.59
CA ILE A 280 1.86 -11.18 -12.42
C ILE A 280 0.57 -11.33 -13.21
N SER A 281 -0.60 -11.18 -12.58
CA SER A 281 -1.90 -11.18 -13.27
C SER A 281 -1.89 -10.20 -14.43
N LEU A 282 -1.31 -9.01 -14.25
CA LEU A 282 -1.24 -7.99 -15.30
C LEU A 282 -0.39 -8.41 -16.51
N LEU A 283 0.62 -9.26 -16.30
CA LEU A 283 1.51 -9.76 -17.35
C LEU A 283 0.99 -11.04 -18.02
N THR A 284 0.19 -11.83 -17.30
CA THR A 284 -0.17 -13.19 -17.72
C THR A 284 -1.64 -13.35 -18.10
N GLU A 285 -2.55 -12.57 -17.51
CA GLU A 285 -3.98 -12.68 -17.74
C GLU A 285 -4.51 -11.57 -18.67
N PRO A 286 -5.54 -11.84 -19.49
CA PRO A 286 -6.24 -10.79 -20.21
C PRO A 286 -7.02 -9.90 -19.23
N PHE A 287 -7.05 -8.60 -19.52
CA PHE A 287 -7.86 -7.64 -18.76
C PHE A 287 -8.47 -6.58 -19.68
N ASP A 288 -9.58 -6.02 -19.22
CA ASP A 288 -10.29 -4.96 -19.92
C ASP A 288 -9.65 -3.59 -19.61
N SER A 289 -9.03 -3.00 -20.63
CA SER A 289 -8.41 -1.68 -20.54
C SER A 289 -9.41 -0.54 -20.74
N THR A 290 -10.70 -0.80 -20.95
CA THR A 290 -11.73 0.24 -21.06
C THR A 290 -12.39 0.57 -19.73
N ILE A 291 -12.15 -0.24 -18.69
CA ILE A 291 -12.71 -0.03 -17.35
C ILE A 291 -12.39 1.39 -16.86
N PRO A 292 -13.41 2.22 -16.57
CA PRO A 292 -13.19 3.56 -16.06
C PRO A 292 -12.64 3.50 -14.64
N LEU A 293 -11.65 4.35 -14.36
CA LEU A 293 -11.07 4.48 -13.02
C LEU A 293 -12.13 4.93 -12.00
N TYR A 294 -13.00 5.85 -12.40
CA TYR A 294 -14.10 6.39 -11.59
C TYR A 294 -15.44 6.01 -12.21
N LYS A 295 -16.26 5.22 -11.51
CA LYS A 295 -17.61 4.90 -11.97
C LYS A 295 -18.61 6.01 -11.71
N ASP A 296 -18.68 6.50 -10.47
CA ASP A 296 -19.67 7.50 -10.07
C ASP A 296 -19.00 8.73 -9.43
N LYS A 297 -18.62 9.68 -10.29
CA LYS A 297 -18.00 10.94 -9.86
C LYS A 297 -18.93 11.79 -8.98
N LYS A 298 -20.25 11.67 -9.15
CA LYS A 298 -21.23 12.45 -8.36
C LYS A 298 -21.26 11.94 -6.93
N VAL A 299 -21.33 10.63 -6.74
CA VAL A 299 -21.29 10.01 -5.41
C VAL A 299 -19.97 10.33 -4.71
N ILE A 300 -18.84 10.24 -5.42
CA ILE A 300 -17.51 10.60 -4.86
C ILE A 300 -17.50 12.04 -4.35
N ALA A 301 -17.99 13.01 -5.14
CA ALA A 301 -18.05 14.41 -4.74
C ALA A 301 -18.99 14.64 -3.53
N GLN A 302 -20.15 13.98 -3.52
CA GLN A 302 -21.11 14.07 -2.41
C GLN A 302 -20.54 13.50 -1.10
N VAL A 303 -19.90 12.34 -1.15
CA VAL A 303 -19.27 11.72 0.04
C VAL A 303 -18.13 12.60 0.56
N THR A 304 -17.26 13.07 -0.34
CA THR A 304 -16.10 13.90 0.00
C THR A 304 -16.52 15.23 0.62
N SER A 305 -17.60 15.86 0.11
CA SER A 305 -18.12 17.12 0.68
C SER A 305 -18.80 16.95 2.04
N LYS A 306 -19.30 15.75 2.37
CA LYS A 306 -20.05 15.47 3.60
C LYS A 306 -19.24 14.68 4.65
N ILE A 307 -17.96 14.39 4.39
CA ILE A 307 -17.13 13.57 5.29
C ILE A 307 -17.11 14.07 6.74
N ASP A 308 -17.18 15.38 6.96
CA ASP A 308 -17.16 15.97 8.29
C ASP A 308 -18.36 15.54 9.17
N ASN A 309 -19.45 15.06 8.58
CA ASN A 309 -20.57 14.51 9.34
C ASN A 309 -20.15 13.24 10.09
N ILE A 310 -19.28 12.41 9.49
CA ILE A 310 -18.73 11.21 10.14
C ILE A 310 -17.76 11.62 11.24
N TYR A 311 -16.94 12.65 11.03
CA TYR A 311 -16.09 13.20 12.10
C TYR A 311 -16.92 13.69 13.29
N LYS A 312 -18.05 14.37 13.04
CA LYS A 312 -18.99 14.79 14.08
C LYS A 312 -19.59 13.61 14.85
N GLN A 313 -19.85 12.48 14.19
CA GLN A 313 -20.31 11.26 14.86
C GLN A 313 -19.21 10.69 15.78
N ILE A 314 -17.99 10.56 15.28
CA ILE A 314 -16.83 9.99 16.01
C ILE A 314 -16.38 10.91 17.15
N LYS A 315 -16.51 12.23 17.00
CA LYS A 315 -16.20 13.23 18.03
C LYS A 315 -16.92 12.97 19.36
N LYS A 316 -18.06 12.27 19.37
CA LYS A 316 -18.76 11.89 20.61
C LYS A 316 -17.90 11.06 21.57
N ASN A 317 -16.88 10.37 21.04
CA ASN A 317 -15.94 9.55 21.80
C ASN A 317 -14.64 10.31 22.17
N GLU A 318 -14.62 11.64 22.01
CA GLU A 318 -13.51 12.51 22.40
C GLU A 318 -13.37 12.56 23.93
N VAL A 319 -12.14 12.45 24.42
CA VAL A 319 -11.84 12.57 25.85
C VAL A 319 -11.33 13.99 26.16
N LYS A 320 -12.14 14.76 26.89
CA LYS A 320 -11.80 16.12 27.33
C LYS A 320 -10.98 16.14 28.63
N PRO A 321 -10.18 17.20 28.87
CA PRO A 321 -9.58 17.45 30.18
C PRO A 321 -10.65 17.76 31.25
N MET A 322 -10.37 17.48 32.52
CA MET A 322 -11.30 17.74 33.64
C MET A 322 -11.51 19.23 33.95
N THR A 323 -10.69 20.12 33.39
CA THR A 323 -10.69 21.57 33.66
C THR A 323 -10.74 22.37 32.37
N ASP A 324 -11.85 22.26 31.64
CA ASP A 324 -12.09 22.98 30.36
C ASP A 324 -11.89 24.52 30.49
N TYR A 325 -12.08 25.09 31.68
CA TYR A 325 -11.99 26.54 31.94
C TYR A 325 -10.56 27.09 32.05
N LEU A 326 -9.56 26.26 32.43
CA LEU A 326 -8.18 26.71 32.64
C LEU A 326 -7.31 26.64 31.37
N PHE A 327 -7.73 25.88 30.37
CA PHE A 327 -6.94 25.62 29.15
C PHE A 327 -7.32 26.47 27.94
N ASN A 328 -8.30 27.38 28.07
CA ASN A 328 -8.77 28.23 26.97
C ASN A 328 -7.68 29.14 26.36
N ASN A 329 -6.53 29.32 27.02
CA ASN A 329 -5.49 30.24 26.58
C ASN A 329 -4.21 29.58 26.02
N ASN A 330 -4.06 28.25 26.03
CA ASN A 330 -2.77 27.62 25.70
C ASN A 330 -2.79 26.59 24.56
N TRP A 331 -3.84 26.60 23.74
CA TRP A 331 -3.91 25.72 22.58
C TRP A 331 -3.15 26.29 21.37
N ASN A 332 -1.89 25.88 21.25
CA ASN A 332 -1.01 26.09 20.09
C ASN A 332 -1.52 25.47 18.76
N ALA A 333 -2.76 24.97 18.70
CA ALA A 333 -3.37 24.45 17.47
C ALA A 333 -3.42 25.53 16.37
N GLY A 334 -3.86 26.75 16.73
CA GLY A 334 -3.95 27.85 15.77
C GLY A 334 -2.61 28.35 15.22
N ASN A 335 -1.50 28.19 15.95
CA ASN A 335 -0.20 28.68 15.50
C ASN A 335 0.41 27.78 14.43
N LEU A 336 0.22 26.46 14.53
CA LEU A 336 0.70 25.52 13.51
C LEU A 336 -0.10 25.68 12.22
N GLU A 337 -1.44 25.69 12.28
CA GLU A 337 -2.28 25.91 11.09
C GLU A 337 -1.95 27.24 10.41
N LYS A 338 -1.82 28.35 11.17
CA LYS A 338 -1.43 29.65 10.62
C LYS A 338 -0.04 29.64 9.97
N THR A 339 0.90 28.89 10.52
CA THR A 339 2.26 28.77 9.97
C THR A 339 2.24 27.97 8.67
N ILE A 340 1.51 26.85 8.64
CA ILE A 340 1.33 26.02 7.45
C ILE A 340 0.59 26.80 6.35
N ASP A 341 -0.44 27.58 6.69
CA ASP A 341 -1.14 28.44 5.75
C ASP A 341 -0.25 29.53 5.17
N LYS A 342 0.63 30.13 5.99
CA LYS A 342 1.65 31.08 5.49
C LYS A 342 2.63 30.40 4.53
N LEU A 343 3.12 29.22 4.86
CA LEU A 343 4.02 28.44 4.00
C LEU A 343 3.36 28.11 2.66
N ASN A 344 2.12 27.60 2.68
CA ASN A 344 1.36 27.29 1.47
C ASN A 344 1.11 28.53 0.60
N ARG A 345 0.84 29.70 1.21
CA ARG A 345 0.69 30.97 0.46
C ARG A 345 2.01 31.43 -0.14
N MET A 346 3.13 31.26 0.57
CA MET A 346 4.46 31.58 0.04
C MET A 346 4.80 30.69 -1.17
N ASP A 347 4.57 29.38 -1.08
CA ASP A 347 4.79 28.43 -2.19
C ASP A 347 3.92 28.72 -3.42
N ALA A 348 2.68 29.18 -3.20
CA ALA A 348 1.81 29.61 -4.30
C ALA A 348 2.36 30.86 -5.00
N ILE A 349 2.96 31.80 -4.25
CA ILE A 349 3.54 33.03 -4.79
C ILE A 349 4.85 32.75 -5.54
N THR A 350 5.74 31.92 -5.00
CA THR A 350 7.00 31.54 -5.68
C THR A 350 6.77 30.78 -6.99
N ASN A 351 5.68 30.02 -7.10
CA ASN A 351 5.30 29.36 -8.36
C ASN A 351 4.59 30.29 -9.37
N MET A 352 4.20 31.50 -8.98
CA MET A 352 3.59 32.51 -9.86
C MET A 352 4.58 33.56 -10.39
N VAL A 353 5.80 33.60 -9.87
CA VAL A 353 6.85 34.47 -10.40
C VAL A 353 7.50 33.75 -11.60
N PRO A 354 7.42 34.29 -12.84
CA PRO A 354 8.17 33.72 -13.95
C PRO A 354 9.65 33.75 -13.59
N ARG A 355 10.32 32.61 -13.65
CA ARG A 355 11.79 32.59 -13.59
C ARG A 355 12.30 33.31 -14.84
N ASN A 356 12.56 34.60 -14.72
CA ASN A 356 13.38 35.32 -15.68
C ASN A 356 14.82 34.85 -15.50
N LYS A 357 15.20 33.82 -16.27
CA LYS A 357 16.42 33.71 -17.08
C LYS A 357 16.57 32.29 -17.63
#